data_AF-A0A371G3T4-F1
#
_entry.id   AF-A0A371G3T4-F1
#
_cell.length_a   1.000
_cell.length_b   1.000
_cell.length_c   1.000
_cell.angle_alpha   90.00
_cell.angle_beta   90.00
_cell.angle_gamma   90.00
#
_symmetry.space_group_name_H-M   'P 1'
#
loop_
_entity.id
_entity.type
_entity.pdbx_description
1 polymer ?
#
loop_
_entity_poly.entity_id
_entity_poly.type
_entity_poly.pdbx_seq_one_letter_code
_entity_poly.pdbx_strand_id
1 'polypeptide(L)'
;MWNMPVHKWIVRHIYFPCIRNGIPKGGASLIAFLVSAVFHELCIAVPCHVFKLWAFIGIMFQVPLVLITNYLQNKYRNSMVGNMIFWFIFCILGQPMCVLLYYHDLMSRKGEVD
;
A
#
# COMPACT_ATOMS: atom_id res chain seq x y z
N MET A 1 1.73 2.22 15.05
CA MET A 1 2.24 1.58 13.82
C MET A 1 1.68 0.17 13.76
N TRP A 2 1.25 -0.26 12.57
CA TRP A 2 0.78 -1.62 12.31
C TRP A 2 1.97 -2.52 11.93
N ASN A 3 1.99 -3.76 12.42
CA ASN A 3 2.99 -4.80 12.09
C ASN A 3 4.48 -4.38 12.21
N MET A 4 4.92 -4.10 13.43
CA MET A 4 6.28 -3.67 13.76
C MET A 4 7.42 -4.60 13.26
N PRO A 5 7.30 -5.93 13.30
CA PRO A 5 8.37 -6.82 12.80
C PRO A 5 8.65 -6.64 11.31
N VAL A 6 7.61 -6.58 10.48
CA VAL A 6 7.75 -6.40 9.02
C VAL A 6 8.31 -5.03 8.71
N HIS A 7 7.84 -3.98 9.39
CA HIS A 7 8.37 -2.64 9.24
C HIS A 7 9.89 -2.60 9.51
N LYS A 8 10.34 -3.17 10.64
CA LYS A 8 11.77 -3.24 10.98
C LYS A 8 12.57 -4.03 9.95
N TRP A 9 12.01 -5.12 9.41
CA TRP A 9 12.68 -5.93 8.40
C TRP A 9 12.88 -5.16 7.09
N ILE A 10 11.84 -4.52 6.56
CA ILE A 10 11.92 -3.70 5.33
C ILE A 10 12.90 -2.55 5.51
N VAL A 11 12.83 -1.86 6.65
CA VAL A 11 13.73 -0.73 6.91
C VAL A 11 15.19 -1.18 6.94
N ARG A 12 15.48 -2.31 7.60
CA ARG A 12 16.84 -2.84 7.72
C ARG A 12 17.41 -3.38 6.42
N HIS A 13 16.62 -4.14 5.66
CA HIS A 13 17.13 -4.89 4.51
C HIS A 13 16.90 -4.20 3.16
N ILE A 14 15.99 -3.21 3.10
CA ILE A 14 15.67 -2.51 1.85
C ILE A 14 16.01 -1.03 1.99
N TYR A 15 15.40 -0.34 2.96
CA TYR A 15 15.54 1.12 3.05
C TYR A 15 16.98 1.57 3.34
N PHE A 16 17.61 1.06 4.40
CA PHE A 16 18.99 1.47 4.73
C PHE A 16 20.01 1.12 3.65
N PRO A 17 19.99 -0.08 3.04
CA PRO A 17 20.84 -0.38 1.88
C PRO A 17 20.61 0.56 0.70
N CYS A 18 19.37 0.91 0.37
CA CYS A 18 19.07 1.88 -0.69
C CYS A 18 19.68 3.26 -0.39
N ILE A 19 19.53 3.76 0.84
CA ILE A 19 20.11 5.05 1.25
C ILE A 19 21.64 5.01 1.20
N ARG A 20 22.26 3.91 1.64
CA ARG A 20 23.72 3.73 1.60
C ARG A 20 24.27 3.69 0.17
N ASN A 21 23.48 3.22 -0.78
CA ASN A 21 23.79 3.25 -2.22
C ASN A 21 23.52 4.61 -2.89
N GLY A 22 23.21 5.66 -2.13
CA GLY A 22 23.02 7.01 -2.66
C GLY A 22 21.62 7.28 -3.24
N ILE A 23 20.66 6.37 -3.05
CA ILE A 23 19.27 6.59 -3.49
C ILE A 23 18.63 7.66 -2.58
N PRO A 24 17.92 8.66 -3.13
CA PRO A 24 17.23 9.67 -2.33
C PRO A 24 16.13 9.03 -1.46
N LYS A 25 15.81 9.66 -0.32
CA LYS A 25 14.82 9.17 0.66
C LYS A 25 13.47 8.78 0.02
N GLY A 26 12.99 9.59 -0.93
CA GLY A 26 11.77 9.30 -1.68
C GLY A 26 11.87 8.03 -2.53
N GLY A 27 12.98 7.84 -3.24
CA GLY A 27 13.24 6.64 -4.04
C GLY A 27 13.38 5.38 -3.18
N ALA A 28 14.08 5.47 -2.05
CA ALA A 28 14.22 4.36 -1.11
C ALA A 28 12.86 3.94 -0.51
N SER A 29 12.00 4.90 -0.18
CA SER A 29 10.62 4.61 0.25
C SER A 29 9.81 3.97 -0.86
N LEU A 30 9.89 4.46 -2.11
CA LEU A 30 9.17 3.87 -3.25
C LEU A 30 9.56 2.41 -3.47
N ILE A 31 10.86 2.09 -3.42
CA ILE A 31 11.36 0.72 -3.54
C ILE A 31 10.83 -0.16 -2.41
N ALA A 32 10.83 0.34 -1.16
CA ALA A 32 10.28 -0.38 -0.02
C ALA A 32 8.77 -0.68 -0.19
N PHE A 33 7.99 0.28 -0.68
CA PHE A 33 6.57 0.09 -0.98
C PHE A 33 6.36 -0.89 -2.14
N LEU A 34 7.18 -0.84 -3.19
CA LEU A 34 7.10 -1.75 -4.33
C LEU A 34 7.36 -3.19 -3.90
N VAL A 35 8.42 -3.43 -3.13
CA VAL A 35 8.72 -4.77 -2.59
C VAL A 35 7.56 -5.25 -1.71
N SER A 36 7.04 -4.37 -0.84
CA SER A 36 5.85 -4.71 -0.03
C SER A 36 4.64 -5.06 -0.89
N ALA A 37 4.37 -4.32 -1.97
CA ALA A 37 3.24 -4.57 -2.88
C ALA A 37 3.35 -5.93 -3.58
N VAL A 38 4.57 -6.30 -4.02
CA VAL A 38 4.82 -7.62 -4.63
C VAL A 38 4.56 -8.75 -3.63
N PHE A 39 5.02 -8.63 -2.38
CA PHE A 39 4.73 -9.64 -1.36
C PHE A 39 3.24 -9.76 -1.04
N HIS A 40 2.51 -8.64 -1.00
CA HIS A 40 1.06 -8.67 -0.78
C HIS A 40 0.30 -9.36 -1.92
N GLU A 41 0.66 -9.09 -3.17
CA GLU A 41 0.10 -9.81 -4.31
C GLU A 41 0.45 -11.30 -4.25
N LEU A 42 1.70 -11.68 -3.96
CA LEU A 42 2.12 -13.07 -3.83
C LEU A 42 1.35 -13.82 -2.74
N CYS A 43 1.16 -13.21 -1.57
CA CYS A 43 0.41 -13.80 -0.46
C CYS A 43 -1.07 -14.04 -0.78
N ILE A 44 -1.66 -13.29 -1.72
CA ILE A 44 -3.06 -13.44 -2.13
C ILE A 44 -3.17 -14.34 -3.38
N ALA A 45 -2.28 -14.15 -4.35
CA ALA A 45 -2.28 -14.86 -5.61
C ALA A 45 -1.93 -16.35 -5.43
N VAL A 46 -1.05 -16.71 -4.48
CA VAL A 46 -0.68 -18.11 -4.24
C VAL A 46 -1.86 -18.93 -3.70
N PRO A 47 -2.56 -18.55 -2.62
CA PRO A 47 -3.72 -19.32 -2.15
C PRO A 47 -4.90 -19.32 -3.14
N CYS A 48 -5.12 -18.21 -3.85
CA CYS A 48 -6.26 -18.08 -4.75
C CYS A 48 -5.98 -18.60 -6.18
N HIS A 49 -4.73 -18.89 -6.54
CA HIS A 49 -4.29 -19.24 -7.90
C HIS A 49 -4.77 -18.26 -9.00
N VAL A 50 -5.00 -17.00 -8.65
CA VAL A 50 -5.39 -15.92 -9.57
C VAL A 50 -4.49 -14.72 -9.38
N PHE A 51 -3.84 -14.31 -10.47
CA PHE A 51 -2.98 -13.14 -10.53
C PHE A 51 -3.72 -11.98 -11.19
N LYS A 52 -4.14 -10.99 -10.39
CA LYS A 52 -5.01 -9.88 -10.84
C LYS A 52 -4.42 -8.50 -10.58
N LEU A 53 -3.34 -8.40 -9.79
CA LEU A 53 -2.64 -7.16 -9.44
C LEU A 53 -3.45 -6.13 -8.64
N TRP A 54 -4.64 -6.50 -8.13
CA TRP A 54 -5.47 -5.59 -7.32
C TRP A 54 -4.78 -5.19 -6.02
N ALA A 55 -4.15 -6.14 -5.34
CA ALA A 55 -3.45 -5.86 -4.08
C ALA A 55 -2.18 -5.03 -4.32
N PHE A 56 -1.49 -5.29 -5.43
CA PHE A 56 -0.35 -4.49 -5.87
C PHE A 56 -0.73 -3.01 -6.07
N ILE A 57 -1.79 -2.75 -6.84
CA ILE A 57 -2.27 -1.38 -7.12
C ILE A 57 -2.71 -0.70 -5.82
N GLY A 58 -3.42 -1.42 -4.96
CA GLY A 58 -3.87 -0.91 -3.66
C GLY A 58 -2.75 -0.41 -2.76
N ILE A 59 -1.66 -1.18 -2.65
CA ILE A 59 -0.48 -0.78 -1.86
C ILE A 59 0.27 0.38 -2.55
N MET A 60 0.42 0.34 -3.87
CA MET A 60 1.08 1.42 -4.61
C MET A 60 0.33 2.74 -4.53
N PHE A 61 -1.01 2.71 -4.45
CA PHE A 61 -1.84 3.90 -4.27
C PHE A 61 -1.65 4.57 -2.90
N GLN A 62 -1.12 3.85 -1.90
CA GLN A 62 -0.78 4.46 -0.60
C GLN A 62 0.37 5.47 -0.71
N VAL A 63 1.29 5.30 -1.67
CA VAL A 63 2.45 6.20 -1.85
C VAL A 63 2.03 7.64 -2.20
N PRO A 64 1.25 7.90 -3.28
CA PRO A 64 0.78 9.26 -3.57
C PRO A 64 -0.10 9.80 -2.46
N LEU A 65 -0.84 8.92 -1.77
CA LEU A 65 -1.68 9.33 -0.66
C LEU A 65 -0.89 9.92 0.50
N VAL A 66 0.18 9.24 0.92
CA VAL A 66 1.08 9.70 1.98
C VAL A 66 1.76 11.02 1.60
N LEU A 67 2.12 11.19 0.32
CA LEU A 67 2.66 12.46 -0.16
C LEU A 67 1.66 13.60 -0.05
N ILE A 68 0.41 13.37 -0.47
CA ILE A 68 -0.69 14.34 -0.37
C ILE A 68 -0.97 14.68 1.09
N THR A 69 -1.05 13.68 1.98
CA THR A 69 -1.31 13.93 3.42
C THR A 69 -0.19 14.74 4.06
N ASN A 70 1.07 14.41 3.77
CA ASN A 70 2.21 15.20 4.27
C ASN A 70 2.22 16.62 3.71
N TYR A 71 1.89 16.79 2.42
CA TYR A 71 1.80 18.11 1.80
C TYR A 71 0.68 18.97 2.44
N LEU A 72 -0.52 18.40 2.64
CA LEU A 72 -1.62 19.10 3.30
C LEU A 72 -1.30 19.41 4.77
N GLN A 73 -0.70 18.48 5.50
CA GLN A 73 -0.29 18.71 6.88
C GLN A 73 0.70 19.88 7.00
N ASN A 74 1.69 19.95 6.11
CA ASN A 74 2.63 21.07 6.07
C ASN A 74 1.95 22.39 5.66
N LYS A 75 1.00 22.35 4.73
CA LYS A 75 0.29 23.53 4.25
C LYS A 75 -0.64 24.13 5.30
N TYR A 76 -1.40 23.29 6.01
CA TYR A 76 -2.39 23.75 6.99
C TYR A 76 -1.82 23.89 8.40
N ARG A 77 -0.56 23.46 8.65
CA ARG A 77 0.12 23.46 9.96
C ARG A 77 -0.69 22.84 11.11
N ASN A 78 -1.74 22.10 10.78
CA ASN A 78 -2.67 21.51 11.70
C ASN A 78 -2.68 19.99 11.47
N SER A 79 -2.20 19.24 12.46
CA SER A 79 -2.12 17.78 12.43
C SER A 79 -3.50 17.12 12.37
N MET A 80 -4.57 17.81 12.80
CA MET A 80 -5.92 17.27 12.81
C MET A 80 -6.46 17.06 11.39
N VAL A 81 -6.21 18.01 10.48
CA VAL A 81 -6.68 17.91 9.08
C VAL A 81 -6.00 16.74 8.37
N GLY A 82 -4.69 16.56 8.57
CA GLY A 82 -3.96 15.41 8.04
C GLY A 82 -4.50 14.07 8.55
N ASN A 83 -4.82 14.00 9.85
CA ASN A 83 -5.37 12.80 10.46
C ASN A 83 -6.79 12.48 9.93
N MET A 84 -7.68 13.48 9.83
CA MET A 84 -9.03 13.29 9.30
C MET A 84 -9.02 12.78 7.85
N ILE A 85 -8.16 13.37 7.00
CA ILE A 85 -8.02 12.96 5.59
C ILE A 85 -7.43 11.55 5.50
N PHE A 86 -6.43 11.22 6.34
CA PHE A 86 -5.89 9.88 6.42
C PHE A 86 -6.99 8.86 6.76
N TRP A 87 -7.79 9.11 7.81
CA TRP A 87 -8.86 8.20 8.22
C TRP A 87 -9.96 8.06 7.19
N PHE A 88 -10.39 9.16 6.57
CA PHE A 88 -11.39 9.10 5.50
C PHE A 88 -10.93 8.21 4.34
N ILE A 89 -9.69 8.41 3.91
CA ILE A 89 -9.19 7.69 2.74
C ILE A 89 -8.80 6.26 3.09
N PHE A 90 -8.27 6.02 4.30
CA PHE A 90 -7.97 4.67 4.77
C PHE A 90 -9.24 3.81 4.89
N CYS A 91 -10.31 4.35 5.47
CA CYS A 91 -11.57 3.64 5.62
C CYS A 91 -12.30 3.41 4.29
N ILE A 92 -12.24 4.38 3.37
CA ILE A 92 -12.96 4.29 2.08
C ILE A 92 -12.11 3.60 1.02
N LEU A 93 -10.90 4.06 0.72
CA LEU A 93 -10.09 3.61 -0.43
C LEU A 93 -8.96 2.65 -0.06
N GLY A 94 -8.74 2.37 1.23
CA GLY A 94 -7.62 1.56 1.69
C GLY A 94 -7.81 0.06 1.48
N GLN A 95 -7.42 -0.71 2.50
CA GLN A 95 -7.51 -2.17 2.50
C GLN A 95 -8.94 -2.73 2.24
N PRO A 96 -10.04 -2.10 2.72
CA PRO A 96 -11.39 -2.61 2.48
C PRO A 96 -11.79 -2.65 1.00
N MET A 97 -11.47 -1.60 0.23
CA MET A 97 -11.79 -1.57 -1.21
C MET A 97 -11.00 -2.60 -2.01
N CYS A 98 -9.74 -2.85 -1.65
CA CYS A 98 -8.94 -3.89 -2.31
C CYS A 98 -9.57 -5.27 -2.15
N VAL A 99 -10.06 -5.59 -0.93
CA VAL A 99 -10.75 -6.86 -0.65
C VAL A 99 -12.09 -6.93 -1.39
N LEU A 100 -12.84 -5.82 -1.43
CA LEU A 100 -14.15 -5.77 -2.08
C LEU A 100 -14.05 -5.91 -3.61
N LEU A 101 -13.05 -5.27 -4.22
CA LEU A 101 -12.75 -5.44 -5.66
C LEU A 101 -12.32 -6.87 -5.97
N TYR A 102 -11.46 -7.47 -5.14
CA TYR A 102 -11.05 -8.85 -5.30
C TYR A 102 -12.24 -9.81 -5.19
N TYR A 103 -13.13 -9.59 -4.22
CA TYR A 103 -14.36 -10.37 -4.04
C TYR A 103 -15.33 -10.23 -5.22
N HIS A 104 -15.59 -9.00 -5.67
CA HIS A 104 -16.46 -8.74 -6.82
C HIS A 104 -15.96 -9.44 -8.08
N ASP A 105 -14.67 -9.38 -8.33
CA ASP A 105 -14.00 -9.98 -9.48
C ASP A 105 -13.98 -11.53 -9.42
N LEU A 106 -13.97 -12.11 -8.21
CA LEU A 106 -14.13 -13.55 -7.99
C LEU A 106 -15.57 -14.00 -8.23
N MET A 107 -16.56 -13.23 -7.74
CA MET A 107 -17.98 -13.50 -7.94
C MET A 107 -18.41 -13.33 -9.41
N SER A 108 -17.90 -12.30 -10.10
CA SER A 108 -18.19 -12.06 -11.52
C SER A 108 -17.72 -13.22 -12.39
N ARG A 109 -16.58 -13.84 -12.05
CA ARG A 109 -16.09 -15.05 -12.75
C ARG A 109 -16.94 -16.28 -12.48
N LYS A 110 -17.49 -16.40 -11.27
CA LYS A 110 -18.34 -17.53 -10.91
C LYS A 110 -19.66 -17.51 -11.69
N GLY A 111 -20.21 -16.31 -11.94
CA GLY A 111 -21.41 -16.13 -12.76
C GLY A 111 -21.22 -16.28 -14.28
N GLU A 112 -20.00 -16.39 -14.79
CA GLU A 112 -19.74 -16.72 -16.22
C GLU A 112 -19.61 -18.23 -16.48
N VAL A 113 -19.46 -19.03 -15.43
CA VAL A 113 -19.25 -20.49 -15.50
C VAL A 113 -20.55 -21.27 -15.28
N ASP A 114 -21.58 -20.61 -14.74
CA ASP A 114 -22.96 -21.12 -14.61
C ASP A 114 -23.85 -20.67 -15.77
#